data_AF-V4BTV8-F1
#
_entry.id   AF-V4BTV8-F1
#
_cell.length_a   1.000
_cell.length_b   1.000
_cell.length_c   1.000
_cell.angle_alpha   90.00
_cell.angle_beta   90.00
_cell.angle_gamma   90.00
#
_symmetry.space_group_name_H-M   'P 1'
#
loop_
_entity.id
_entity.type
_entity.pdbx_description
1 polymer ?
#
loop_
_entity_poly.entity_id
_entity_poly.type
_entity_poly.pdbx_seq_one_letter_code
_entity_poly.pdbx_strand_id
1 'polypeptide(L)'
;FQALTTGSIPGFLDVILNFGSDSLQEDNIITQMKTAGKKIIFYGDDTWVRLFPQHFHREEGTTSFFVSDYTEVDDNVTRHLEKELDILDWDMMILHYLGLDHIGHMSGPKSPLIQPKLHEMDQIIEKIYKGLSKMVRKCLIFFVIVICGDHGMSDQGGHGGASLSEITVPVIFLYPSQYSRIHFQQESDILQIDLAPTLAALTNIPIPVNNLGTVILESLYQYNPVQSLNILYHNTLQIADLLKFNSQDY
;
A
#
# COMPACT_ATOMS: atom_id res chain seq x y z
N PHE A 1 -6.23 3.94 4.92
CA PHE A 1 -6.54 2.83 3.98
C PHE A 1 -7.35 3.23 2.73
N GLN A 2 -8.54 3.84 2.85
CA GLN A 2 -9.40 4.15 1.69
C GLN A 2 -8.67 4.90 0.57
N ALA A 3 -8.01 6.02 0.89
CA ALA A 3 -7.27 6.82 -0.09
C ALA A 3 -6.21 6.02 -0.86
N LEU A 4 -5.47 5.14 -0.16
CA LEU A 4 -4.46 4.25 -0.76
C LEU A 4 -5.06 3.30 -1.80
N THR A 5 -6.29 2.84 -1.57
CA THR A 5 -6.92 1.78 -2.37
C THR A 5 -7.86 2.30 -3.44
N THR A 6 -8.54 3.43 -3.22
CA THR A 6 -9.52 4.00 -4.17
C THR A 6 -8.89 5.08 -5.04
N GLY A 7 -7.86 5.77 -4.55
CA GLY A 7 -7.34 6.97 -5.19
C GLY A 7 -8.27 8.18 -5.06
N SER A 8 -9.24 8.11 -4.14
CA SER A 8 -10.18 9.19 -3.84
C SER A 8 -9.83 9.85 -2.50
N ILE A 9 -10.20 11.12 -2.34
CA ILE A 9 -10.02 11.86 -1.07
C ILE A 9 -11.17 11.45 -0.14
N PRO A 10 -10.90 10.82 1.03
CA PRO A 10 -11.97 10.41 1.94
C PRO A 10 -12.74 11.62 2.46
N GLY A 11 -14.07 11.62 2.34
CA GLY A 11 -14.92 12.59 3.00
C GLY A 11 -15.02 12.30 4.50
N PHE A 12 -15.39 13.31 5.29
CA PHE A 12 -15.61 13.15 6.74
C PHE A 12 -16.68 12.07 7.06
N LEU A 13 -17.74 12.01 6.25
CA LEU A 13 -18.78 10.97 6.39
C LEU A 13 -18.26 9.59 6.02
N ASP A 14 -17.38 9.48 5.03
CA ASP A 14 -16.83 8.18 4.59
C ASP A 14 -15.94 7.58 5.67
N VAL A 15 -15.12 8.41 6.35
CA VAL A 15 -14.32 7.96 7.49
C VAL A 15 -15.23 7.42 8.60
N ILE A 16 -16.29 8.13 8.97
CA ILE A 16 -17.23 7.69 10.02
C ILE A 16 -17.98 6.43 9.62
N LEU A 17 -18.47 6.37 8.37
CA LEU A 17 -19.20 5.22 7.86
C LEU A 17 -18.29 4.00 7.73
N ASN A 18 -17.02 4.17 7.38
CA ASN A 18 -16.04 3.07 7.33
C ASN A 18 -15.66 2.51 8.71
N PHE A 19 -15.79 3.30 9.78
CA PHE A 19 -15.69 2.77 11.14
C PHE A 19 -16.89 1.91 11.55
N GLY A 20 -18.03 2.03 10.86
CA GLY A 20 -19.27 1.34 11.15
C GLY A 20 -19.80 0.40 10.05
N SER A 21 -19.12 0.31 8.91
CA SER A 21 -19.54 -0.52 7.77
C SER A 21 -18.79 -1.84 7.75
N ASP A 22 -19.49 -2.90 7.33
CA ASP A 22 -18.91 -4.25 7.23
C ASP A 22 -18.09 -4.45 5.96
N SER A 23 -18.05 -3.51 5.00
CA SER A 23 -17.28 -3.63 3.75
C SER A 23 -17.20 -2.31 2.96
N LEU A 24 -16.09 -2.10 2.25
CA LEU A 24 -15.88 -0.95 1.36
C LEU A 24 -16.62 -1.17 0.03
N GLN A 25 -17.57 -0.30 -0.29
CA GLN A 25 -18.39 -0.40 -1.51
C GLN A 25 -17.81 0.37 -2.70
N GLU A 26 -16.95 1.35 -2.45
CA GLU A 26 -16.31 2.14 -3.50
C GLU A 26 -15.37 1.28 -4.34
N ASP A 27 -15.32 1.57 -5.64
CA ASP A 27 -14.37 0.90 -6.53
C ASP A 27 -12.93 1.20 -6.08
N ASN A 28 -12.11 0.16 -6.09
CA ASN A 28 -10.78 0.20 -5.50
C ASN A 28 -9.85 -0.84 -6.15
N ILE A 29 -8.56 -0.67 -5.95
CA ILE A 29 -7.52 -1.50 -6.56
C ILE A 29 -7.63 -2.99 -6.19
N ILE A 30 -8.08 -3.30 -4.97
CA ILE A 30 -8.25 -4.68 -4.49
C ILE A 30 -9.39 -5.37 -5.26
N THR A 31 -10.48 -4.65 -5.47
CA THR A 31 -11.65 -5.10 -6.24
C THR A 31 -11.30 -5.26 -7.73
N GLN A 32 -10.56 -4.31 -8.29
CA GLN A 32 -10.08 -4.38 -9.68
C GLN A 32 -9.15 -5.58 -9.91
N MET A 33 -8.19 -5.81 -8.99
CA MET A 33 -7.32 -7.00 -9.01
C MET A 33 -8.14 -8.28 -8.97
N LYS A 34 -9.09 -8.39 -8.03
CA LYS A 34 -9.96 -9.57 -7.90
C LYS A 34 -10.77 -9.82 -9.17
N THR A 35 -11.36 -8.77 -9.74
CA THR A 35 -12.16 -8.82 -10.97
C THR A 35 -11.32 -9.24 -12.17
N ALA A 36 -10.05 -8.83 -12.22
CA ALA A 36 -9.06 -9.29 -13.21
C ALA A 36 -8.57 -10.73 -12.99
N GLY A 37 -9.12 -11.46 -12.00
CA GLY A 37 -8.74 -12.83 -11.69
C GLY A 37 -7.38 -12.98 -10.99
N LYS A 38 -6.84 -11.87 -10.46
CA LYS A 38 -5.57 -11.84 -9.74
C LYS A 38 -5.72 -12.43 -8.35
N LYS A 39 -4.70 -13.18 -7.90
CA LYS A 39 -4.66 -13.76 -6.55
C LYS A 39 -3.98 -12.80 -5.59
N ILE A 40 -4.75 -12.29 -4.64
CA ILE A 40 -4.27 -11.39 -3.59
C ILE A 40 -4.17 -12.18 -2.30
N ILE A 41 -3.08 -12.04 -1.54
CA ILE A 41 -2.95 -12.60 -0.19
C ILE A 41 -2.73 -11.48 0.81
N PHE A 42 -3.28 -11.63 2.02
CA PHE A 42 -3.27 -10.59 3.04
C PHE A 42 -2.92 -11.13 4.42
N TYR A 43 -2.03 -10.45 5.14
CA TYR A 43 -1.75 -10.75 6.54
C TYR A 43 -1.59 -9.43 7.31
N GLY A 44 -2.35 -9.27 8.39
CA GLY A 44 -2.33 -8.05 9.21
C GLY A 44 -3.65 -7.74 9.85
N ASP A 45 -3.91 -6.47 10.14
CA ASP A 45 -5.12 -6.00 10.84
C ASP A 45 -6.43 -6.54 10.25
N ASP A 46 -7.30 -7.09 11.13
CA ASP A 46 -8.59 -7.68 10.74
C ASP A 46 -9.58 -6.70 10.09
N THR A 47 -9.35 -5.39 10.20
CA THR A 47 -10.13 -4.34 9.53
C THR A 47 -10.06 -4.51 8.01
N TRP A 48 -8.92 -4.92 7.45
CA TRP A 48 -8.81 -5.18 6.01
C TRP A 48 -9.68 -6.35 5.55
N VAL A 49 -9.74 -7.41 6.36
CA VAL A 49 -10.57 -8.59 6.07
C VAL A 49 -12.05 -8.21 6.06
N ARG A 50 -12.44 -7.34 7.00
CA ARG A 50 -13.79 -6.75 7.02
C ARG A 50 -14.03 -5.86 5.82
N LEU A 51 -13.14 -4.93 5.50
CA LEU A 51 -13.30 -4.00 4.38
C LEU A 51 -13.38 -4.70 3.01
N PHE A 52 -12.66 -5.81 2.83
CA PHE A 52 -12.55 -6.53 1.56
C PHE A 52 -12.98 -8.01 1.67
N PRO A 53 -14.24 -8.29 2.05
CA PRO A 53 -14.66 -9.66 2.30
C PRO A 53 -14.56 -10.49 1.00
N GLN A 54 -14.01 -11.71 1.09
CA GLN A 54 -13.86 -12.66 -0.03
C GLN A 54 -12.91 -12.21 -1.16
N HIS A 55 -12.17 -11.11 -0.98
CA HIS A 55 -11.22 -10.65 -1.99
C HIS A 55 -9.93 -11.49 -1.97
N PHE A 56 -9.44 -11.83 -0.79
CA PHE A 56 -8.16 -12.52 -0.63
C PHE A 56 -8.27 -14.03 -0.90
N HIS A 57 -7.25 -14.57 -1.55
CA HIS A 57 -7.08 -15.99 -1.83
C HIS A 57 -6.61 -16.76 -0.59
N ARG A 58 -5.76 -16.11 0.22
CA ARG A 58 -5.32 -16.54 1.55
C ARG A 58 -5.25 -15.30 2.43
N GLU A 59 -5.73 -15.42 3.65
CA GLU A 59 -5.74 -14.32 4.60
C GLU A 59 -5.56 -14.80 6.03
N GLU A 60 -4.99 -13.95 6.87
CA GLU A 60 -5.15 -14.03 8.31
C GLU A 60 -5.25 -12.62 8.92
N GLY A 61 -6.39 -12.34 9.55
CA GLY A 61 -6.62 -11.10 10.29
C GLY A 61 -6.08 -11.19 11.71
N THR A 62 -5.41 -10.13 12.16
CA THR A 62 -4.88 -9.96 13.52
C THR A 62 -5.67 -8.89 14.22
N THR A 63 -6.16 -9.19 15.42
CA THR A 63 -6.86 -8.22 16.25
C THR A 63 -5.86 -7.27 16.89
N SER A 64 -6.01 -5.97 16.63
CA SER A 64 -5.05 -4.92 16.98
C SER A 64 -5.48 -4.01 18.12
N PHE A 65 -6.63 -4.26 18.75
CA PHE A 65 -7.21 -3.37 19.76
C PHE A 65 -6.32 -3.12 21.00
N PHE A 66 -5.34 -3.99 21.27
CA PHE A 66 -4.44 -3.83 22.40
C PHE A 66 -3.13 -3.17 21.97
N VAL A 67 -3.10 -1.83 22.04
CA VAL A 67 -1.92 -0.99 21.72
C VAL A 67 -0.66 -1.36 22.54
N SER A 68 -0.82 -2.05 23.68
CA SER A 68 0.31 -2.56 24.46
C SER A 68 1.08 -3.69 23.76
N ASP A 69 0.45 -4.38 22.80
CA ASP A 69 1.09 -5.43 22.02
C ASP A 69 1.65 -4.87 20.72
N TYR A 70 2.97 -4.67 20.67
CA TYR A 70 3.70 -4.26 19.47
C TYR A 70 4.61 -5.38 18.92
N THR A 71 4.49 -6.60 19.44
CA THR A 71 5.35 -7.73 19.06
C THR A 71 4.53 -8.84 18.44
N GLU A 72 3.51 -9.33 19.14
CA GLU A 72 2.68 -10.44 18.65
C GLU A 72 1.87 -10.01 17.42
N VAL A 73 1.40 -8.75 17.34
CA VAL A 73 0.78 -8.21 16.13
C VAL A 73 1.67 -8.33 14.88
N ASP A 74 2.98 -8.09 15.00
CA ASP A 74 3.92 -8.14 13.88
C ASP A 74 4.40 -9.58 13.60
N ASP A 75 4.58 -10.39 14.65
CA ASP A 75 4.86 -11.83 14.54
C ASP A 75 3.72 -12.56 13.81
N ASN A 76 2.48 -12.15 14.04
CA ASN A 76 1.30 -12.70 13.39
C ASN A 76 1.31 -12.52 11.88
N VAL A 77 1.88 -11.42 11.39
CA VAL A 77 2.09 -11.16 9.97
C VAL A 77 3.32 -11.92 9.47
N THR A 78 4.44 -11.82 10.20
CA THR A 78 5.75 -12.30 9.77
C THR A 78 5.82 -13.82 9.60
N ARG A 79 5.10 -14.58 10.43
CA ARG A 79 5.14 -16.07 10.40
C ARG A 79 4.75 -16.69 9.06
N HIS A 80 3.99 -15.97 8.23
CA HIS A 80 3.51 -16.47 6.94
C HIS A 80 4.52 -16.31 5.81
N LEU A 81 5.50 -15.42 5.97
CA LEU A 81 6.42 -15.02 4.91
C LEU A 81 7.17 -16.20 4.29
N GLU A 82 7.67 -17.13 5.11
CA GLU A 82 8.48 -18.25 4.60
C GLU A 82 7.67 -19.13 3.64
N LYS A 83 6.47 -19.53 4.09
CA LYS A 83 5.56 -20.32 3.28
C LYS A 83 5.19 -19.61 1.97
N GLU A 84 4.87 -18.32 2.03
CA GLU A 84 4.38 -17.59 0.86
C GLU A 84 5.48 -17.26 -0.15
N LEU A 85 6.73 -17.09 0.32
CA LEU A 85 7.91 -16.95 -0.52
C LEU A 85 8.37 -18.27 -1.17
N ASP A 86 7.91 -19.41 -0.66
CA ASP A 86 8.15 -20.72 -1.26
C ASP A 86 7.10 -21.10 -2.31
N ILE A 87 5.82 -20.76 -2.09
CA ILE A 87 4.71 -21.15 -2.98
C ILE A 87 4.61 -20.23 -4.20
N LEU A 88 4.67 -18.90 -3.99
CA LEU A 88 4.65 -17.87 -5.04
C LEU A 88 3.51 -17.97 -6.06
N ASP A 89 2.37 -18.53 -5.68
CA ASP A 89 1.20 -18.67 -6.56
C ASP A 89 0.24 -17.46 -6.47
N TRP A 90 0.74 -16.30 -6.09
CA TRP A 90 0.00 -15.05 -5.86
C TRP A 90 0.50 -13.93 -6.77
N ASP A 91 -0.36 -12.96 -7.08
CA ASP A 91 -0.04 -11.77 -7.88
C ASP A 91 0.26 -10.54 -7.01
N MET A 92 -0.34 -10.46 -5.81
CA MET A 92 -0.11 -9.39 -4.84
C MET A 92 -0.13 -9.95 -3.41
N MET A 93 0.87 -9.56 -2.63
CA MET A 93 0.95 -9.83 -1.20
C MET A 93 0.86 -8.50 -0.46
N ILE A 94 -0.08 -8.41 0.48
CA ILE A 94 -0.26 -7.25 1.35
C ILE A 94 0.07 -7.68 2.77
N LEU A 95 1.01 -6.97 3.39
CA LEU A 95 1.44 -7.19 4.77
C LEU A 95 1.22 -5.89 5.54
N HIS A 96 0.37 -5.94 6.55
CA HIS A 96 -0.01 -4.77 7.33
C HIS A 96 0.48 -4.90 8.77
N TYR A 97 1.60 -4.23 9.06
CA TYR A 97 2.27 -4.21 10.36
C TYR A 97 1.79 -3.03 11.22
N LEU A 98 1.72 -3.23 12.53
CA LEU A 98 1.15 -2.27 13.48
C LEU A 98 2.08 -1.93 14.64
N GLY A 99 3.12 -2.74 14.89
CA GLY A 99 3.95 -2.56 16.08
C GLY A 99 4.62 -1.19 16.18
N LEU A 100 4.95 -0.56 15.05
CA LEU A 100 5.51 0.79 15.04
C LEU A 100 4.50 1.86 15.48
N ASP A 101 3.25 1.77 15.00
CA ASP A 101 2.15 2.65 15.42
C ASP A 101 1.86 2.48 16.91
N HIS A 102 1.76 1.22 17.37
CA HIS A 102 1.51 0.88 18.76
C HIS A 102 2.57 1.44 19.71
N ILE A 103 3.87 1.37 19.35
CA ILE A 103 4.94 2.01 20.11
C ILE A 103 4.77 3.54 20.14
N GLY A 104 4.39 4.12 19.00
CA GLY A 104 4.12 5.55 18.87
C GLY A 104 3.01 6.02 19.82
N HIS A 105 1.89 5.31 19.89
CA HIS A 105 0.81 5.60 20.85
C HIS A 105 1.24 5.41 22.31
N MET A 106 1.93 4.32 22.60
CA MET A 106 2.31 3.97 23.97
C MET A 106 3.34 4.95 24.56
N SER A 107 4.31 5.36 23.75
CA SER A 107 5.55 5.96 24.25
C SER A 107 6.07 7.14 23.42
N GLY A 108 5.33 7.53 22.38
CA GLY A 108 5.68 8.61 21.48
C GLY A 108 6.69 8.23 20.40
N PRO A 109 6.79 9.03 19.33
CA PRO A 109 7.65 8.75 18.16
C PRO A 109 9.16 8.86 18.46
N LYS A 110 9.55 9.33 19.66
CA LYS A 110 10.95 9.46 20.10
C LYS A 110 11.35 8.38 21.11
N SER A 111 10.49 7.38 21.33
CA SER A 111 10.75 6.26 22.23
C SER A 111 12.00 5.49 21.82
N PRO A 112 12.82 4.99 22.78
CA PRO A 112 13.95 4.12 22.48
C PRO A 112 13.55 2.81 21.79
N LEU A 113 12.26 2.44 21.82
CA LEU A 113 11.72 1.26 21.15
C LEU A 113 11.54 1.45 19.63
N ILE A 114 11.51 2.69 19.14
CA ILE A 114 11.33 2.99 17.71
C ILE A 114 12.49 2.43 16.87
N GLN A 115 13.74 2.63 17.32
CA GLN A 115 14.91 2.17 16.57
C GLN A 115 14.96 0.63 16.42
N PRO A 116 14.81 -0.17 17.49
CA PRO A 116 14.66 -1.62 17.37
C PRO A 116 13.52 -2.03 16.43
N LYS A 117 12.36 -1.38 16.51
CA LYS A 117 11.21 -1.72 15.67
C LYS A 117 11.43 -1.39 14.19
N LEU A 118 12.07 -0.28 13.88
CA LEU A 118 12.48 0.04 12.50
C LEU A 118 13.50 -0.97 11.96
N HIS A 119 14.41 -1.44 12.82
CA HIS A 119 15.36 -2.50 12.44
C HIS A 119 14.67 -3.83 12.14
N GLU A 120 13.63 -4.18 12.91
CA GLU A 120 12.78 -5.35 12.62
C GLU A 120 12.11 -5.23 11.24
N MET A 121 11.52 -4.07 10.91
CA MET A 121 10.92 -3.83 9.60
C MET A 121 11.94 -3.93 8.46
N ASP A 122 13.15 -3.38 8.66
CA ASP A 122 14.25 -3.48 7.69
C ASP A 122 14.65 -4.95 7.43
N GLN A 123 14.76 -5.76 8.48
CA GLN A 123 15.05 -7.19 8.37
C GLN A 123 13.96 -7.96 7.61
N ILE A 124 12.69 -7.63 7.85
CA ILE A 124 11.54 -8.22 7.15
C ILE A 124 11.59 -7.88 5.66
N ILE A 125 11.80 -6.60 5.32
CA ILE A 125 11.94 -6.14 3.93
C ILE A 125 13.11 -6.85 3.25
N GLU A 126 14.25 -6.96 3.92
CA GLU A 126 15.43 -7.65 3.41
C GLU A 126 15.15 -9.14 3.14
N LYS A 127 14.42 -9.81 4.03
CA LYS A 127 14.00 -11.21 3.88
C LYS A 127 13.14 -11.39 2.62
N ILE A 128 12.13 -10.53 2.43
CA ILE A 128 11.24 -10.55 1.26
C ILE A 128 12.06 -10.30 -0.02
N TYR A 129 12.88 -9.25 -0.03
CA TYR A 129 13.71 -8.90 -1.18
C TYR A 129 14.66 -10.04 -1.59
N LYS A 130 15.34 -10.66 -0.62
CA LYS A 130 16.21 -11.83 -0.87
C LYS A 130 15.43 -13.03 -1.37
N GLY A 131 14.25 -13.30 -0.82
CA GLY A 131 13.35 -14.36 -1.26
C GLY A 131 12.96 -14.21 -2.73
N LEU A 132 12.39 -13.06 -3.08
CA LEU A 132 11.97 -12.75 -4.46
C LEU A 132 13.16 -12.68 -5.43
N SER A 133 14.30 -12.11 -5.02
CA SER A 133 15.50 -12.03 -5.86
C SER A 133 16.08 -13.40 -6.24
N LYS A 134 15.96 -14.41 -5.37
CA LYS A 134 16.32 -15.79 -5.72
C LYS A 134 15.44 -16.33 -6.85
N MET A 135 14.19 -15.88 -6.94
CA MET A 135 13.21 -16.35 -7.91
C MET A 135 13.32 -15.63 -9.24
N VAL A 136 13.63 -14.33 -9.26
CA VAL A 136 13.96 -13.60 -10.49
C VAL A 136 15.04 -14.33 -11.28
N ARG A 137 16.09 -14.81 -10.59
CA ARG A 137 17.20 -15.56 -11.21
C ARG A 137 16.81 -16.94 -11.74
N LYS A 138 15.77 -17.56 -11.19
CA LYS A 138 15.35 -18.94 -11.53
C LYS A 138 14.22 -18.98 -12.54
N CYS A 139 13.23 -18.11 -12.39
CA CYS A 139 11.92 -18.20 -13.03
C CYS A 139 11.57 -16.96 -13.88
N LEU A 140 12.49 -16.00 -14.04
CA LEU A 140 12.29 -14.75 -14.80
C LEU A 140 11.04 -13.96 -14.38
N ILE A 141 10.68 -14.02 -13.09
CA ILE A 141 9.61 -13.19 -12.56
C ILE A 141 10.08 -11.73 -12.43
N PHE A 142 9.15 -10.80 -12.54
CA PHE A 142 9.33 -9.41 -12.15
C PHE A 142 8.57 -9.14 -10.85
N PHE A 143 9.10 -8.28 -9.98
CA PHE A 143 8.42 -7.87 -8.77
C PHE A 143 8.65 -6.38 -8.50
N VAL A 144 7.75 -5.77 -7.73
CA VAL A 144 7.94 -4.48 -7.09
C VAL A 144 7.54 -4.62 -5.63
N ILE A 145 8.38 -4.17 -4.70
CA ILE A 145 8.01 -4.05 -3.30
C ILE A 145 7.68 -2.58 -3.07
N VAL A 146 6.46 -2.31 -2.61
CA VAL A 146 6.02 -0.98 -2.22
C VAL A 146 5.97 -0.94 -0.70
N ILE A 147 6.74 -0.03 -0.09
CA ILE A 147 6.75 0.19 1.36
C ILE A 147 6.16 1.58 1.59
N CYS A 148 5.11 1.67 2.38
CA CYS A 148 4.48 2.94 2.71
C CYS A 148 3.84 2.90 4.09
N GLY A 149 3.68 4.08 4.70
CA GLY A 149 2.77 4.30 5.82
C GLY A 149 1.42 4.84 5.34
N ASP A 150 0.36 4.65 6.12
CA ASP A 150 -0.92 5.29 5.86
C ASP A 150 -1.07 6.63 6.62
N HIS A 151 -0.37 6.78 7.74
CA HIS A 151 -0.18 8.04 8.46
C HIS A 151 1.16 8.06 9.21
N GLY A 152 1.55 9.25 9.66
CA GLY A 152 2.65 9.45 10.60
C GLY A 152 2.17 9.52 12.04
N MET A 153 2.93 10.19 12.91
CA MET A 153 2.66 10.26 14.34
C MET A 153 3.00 11.65 14.88
N SER A 154 2.14 12.21 15.72
CA SER A 154 2.40 13.45 16.44
C SER A 154 3.41 13.23 17.58
N ASP A 155 4.04 14.31 18.05
CA ASP A 155 4.97 14.26 19.20
C ASP A 155 4.33 13.69 20.48
N GLN A 156 2.99 13.73 20.61
CA GLN A 156 2.25 13.21 21.76
C GLN A 156 1.86 11.74 21.62
N GLY A 157 2.23 11.07 20.51
CA GLY A 157 1.81 9.69 20.27
C GLY A 157 0.35 9.57 19.85
N GLY A 158 -0.16 10.52 19.06
CA GLY A 158 -1.46 10.38 18.40
C GLY A 158 -1.37 10.70 16.91
N HIS A 159 -2.42 10.39 16.16
CA HIS A 159 -2.54 10.71 14.73
C HIS A 159 -3.99 11.06 14.37
N GLY A 160 -4.22 11.48 13.12
CA GLY A 160 -5.53 11.93 12.62
C GLY A 160 -5.69 13.46 12.57
N GLY A 161 -4.67 14.20 13.01
CA GLY A 161 -4.53 15.62 12.76
C GLY A 161 -3.93 15.93 11.38
N ALA A 162 -3.56 17.20 11.18
CA ALA A 162 -3.00 17.70 9.93
C ALA A 162 -1.55 18.21 10.10
N SER A 163 -0.87 17.86 11.19
CA SER A 163 0.52 18.25 11.37
C SER A 163 1.42 17.51 10.38
N LEU A 164 2.54 18.13 10.01
CA LEU A 164 3.45 17.55 9.02
C LEU A 164 3.93 16.14 9.44
N SER A 165 4.21 15.92 10.73
CA SER A 165 4.64 14.61 11.22
C SER A 165 3.54 13.54 11.20
N GLU A 166 2.27 13.94 11.12
CA GLU A 166 1.12 13.03 11.01
C GLU A 166 0.76 12.70 9.55
N ILE A 167 1.04 13.61 8.60
CA ILE A 167 0.66 13.42 7.19
C ILE A 167 1.83 12.99 6.30
N THR A 168 3.07 13.20 6.73
CA THR A 168 4.27 12.81 5.98
C THR A 168 4.69 11.40 6.34
N VAL A 169 4.64 10.52 5.35
CA VAL A 169 5.04 9.11 5.44
C VAL A 169 6.00 8.77 4.29
N PRO A 170 6.95 7.85 4.50
CA PRO A 170 7.78 7.39 3.40
C PRO A 170 6.94 6.56 2.41
N VAL A 171 7.29 6.67 1.12
CA VAL A 171 6.86 5.72 0.09
C VAL A 171 8.10 5.30 -0.69
N ILE A 172 8.37 4.00 -0.73
CA ILE A 172 9.58 3.43 -1.33
C ILE A 172 9.17 2.33 -2.30
N PHE A 173 9.70 2.39 -3.52
CA PHE A 173 9.57 1.35 -4.53
C PHE A 173 10.90 0.61 -4.68
N LEU A 174 10.93 -0.69 -4.40
CA LEU A 174 12.11 -1.53 -4.60
C LEU A 174 11.90 -2.48 -5.77
N TYR A 175 12.90 -2.51 -6.66
CA TYR A 175 12.92 -3.32 -7.88
C TYR A 175 14.06 -4.36 -7.83
N PRO A 176 13.99 -5.44 -8.64
CA PRO A 176 15.11 -6.35 -8.79
C PRO A 176 16.37 -5.62 -9.23
N SER A 177 17.54 -6.03 -8.71
CA SER A 177 18.82 -5.34 -8.93
C SER A 177 19.24 -5.17 -10.39
N GLN A 178 18.68 -5.95 -11.32
CA GLN A 178 18.92 -5.77 -12.75
C GLN A 178 18.24 -4.51 -13.34
N TYR A 179 17.22 -4.00 -12.67
CA TYR A 179 16.49 -2.76 -13.00
C TYR A 179 16.98 -1.57 -12.17
N SER A 180 17.86 -1.78 -11.17
CA SER A 180 18.35 -0.72 -10.28
C SER A 180 19.46 0.16 -10.89
N ARG A 181 19.72 0.06 -12.20
CA ARG A 181 20.80 0.80 -12.88
C ARG A 181 20.53 2.29 -13.05
N ILE A 182 19.37 2.79 -12.63
CA ILE A 182 19.08 4.22 -12.63
C ILE A 182 18.85 4.63 -11.17
N HIS A 183 19.87 5.27 -10.59
CA HIS A 183 19.75 5.96 -9.31
C HIS A 183 18.78 7.12 -9.48
N PHE A 184 17.51 6.90 -9.18
CA PHE A 184 16.58 7.99 -8.93
C PHE A 184 16.37 8.08 -7.43
N GLN A 185 17.30 8.77 -6.79
CA GLN A 185 17.04 9.42 -5.51
C GLN A 185 16.36 10.76 -5.86
N GLN A 186 15.15 10.68 -6.40
CA GLN A 186 14.34 11.86 -6.61
C GLN A 186 13.31 11.89 -5.49
N GLU A 187 13.61 12.71 -4.49
CA GLU A 187 12.62 13.09 -3.49
C GLU A 187 11.57 13.95 -4.21
N SER A 188 10.39 13.38 -4.41
CA SER A 188 9.21 14.10 -4.88
C SER A 188 8.09 13.92 -3.86
N ASP A 189 7.39 15.01 -3.59
CA ASP A 189 6.16 14.94 -2.82
C ASP A 189 5.10 14.28 -3.68
N ILE A 190 4.52 13.19 -3.17
CA ILE A 190 3.39 12.48 -3.78
C ILE A 190 2.20 12.51 -2.82
N LEU A 191 0.99 12.37 -3.37
CA LEU A 191 -0.21 12.22 -2.57
C LEU A 191 -0.52 10.75 -2.32
N GLN A 192 -1.14 10.44 -1.19
CA GLN A 192 -1.53 9.06 -0.87
C GLN A 192 -2.48 8.46 -1.91
N ILE A 193 -3.32 9.30 -2.54
CA ILE A 193 -4.24 8.90 -3.61
C ILE A 193 -3.52 8.48 -4.90
N ASP A 194 -2.25 8.86 -5.08
CA ASP A 194 -1.45 8.51 -6.26
C ASP A 194 -1.05 7.03 -6.27
N LEU A 195 -1.18 6.32 -5.14
CA LEU A 195 -0.84 4.90 -5.05
C LEU A 195 -1.83 4.00 -5.78
N ALA A 196 -3.14 4.25 -5.71
CA ALA A 196 -4.13 3.43 -6.42
C ALA A 196 -3.92 3.36 -7.94
N PRO A 197 -3.77 4.49 -8.68
CA PRO A 197 -3.55 4.45 -10.13
C PRO A 197 -2.15 3.92 -10.47
N THR A 198 -1.17 4.15 -9.59
CA THR A 198 0.18 3.60 -9.74
C THR A 198 0.20 2.07 -9.65
N LEU A 199 -0.48 1.51 -8.64
CA LEU A 199 -0.61 0.06 -8.49
C LEU A 199 -1.40 -0.54 -9.65
N ALA A 200 -2.44 0.14 -10.16
CA ALA A 200 -3.17 -0.30 -11.34
C ALA A 200 -2.27 -0.39 -12.58
N ALA A 201 -1.43 0.64 -12.79
CA ALA A 201 -0.45 0.65 -13.86
C ALA A 201 0.55 -0.51 -13.71
N LEU A 202 1.17 -0.67 -12.54
CA LEU A 202 2.18 -1.70 -12.27
C LEU A 202 1.66 -3.14 -12.41
N THR A 203 0.37 -3.35 -12.12
CA THR A 203 -0.28 -4.67 -12.19
C THR A 203 -1.08 -4.89 -13.47
N ASN A 204 -1.10 -3.91 -14.37
CA ASN A 204 -1.81 -3.92 -15.66
C ASN A 204 -3.30 -4.25 -15.50
N ILE A 205 -3.97 -3.54 -14.60
CA ILE A 205 -5.43 -3.61 -14.39
C ILE A 205 -6.04 -2.21 -14.56
N PRO A 206 -7.38 -2.10 -14.66
CA PRO A 206 -8.04 -0.80 -14.72
C PRO A 206 -7.79 0.04 -13.47
N ILE A 207 -7.65 1.37 -13.65
CA ILE A 207 -7.60 2.34 -12.56
C ILE A 207 -9.01 2.44 -11.94
N PRO A 208 -9.16 2.48 -10.60
CA PRO A 208 -10.47 2.61 -9.97
C PRO A 208 -11.27 3.80 -10.49
N VAL A 209 -12.57 3.65 -10.74
CA VAL A 209 -13.33 4.60 -11.60
C VAL A 209 -13.30 6.04 -11.07
N ASN A 210 -13.37 6.21 -9.75
CA ASN A 210 -13.43 7.52 -9.08
C ASN A 210 -12.06 8.01 -8.58
N ASN A 211 -10.97 7.43 -9.11
CA ASN A 211 -9.62 7.86 -8.80
C ASN A 211 -9.36 9.31 -9.23
N LEU A 212 -8.81 10.11 -8.32
CA LEU A 212 -8.31 11.47 -8.55
C LEU A 212 -6.77 11.54 -8.52
N GLY A 213 -6.09 10.48 -8.09
CA GLY A 213 -4.63 10.43 -8.04
C GLY A 213 -3.99 10.33 -9.42
N THR A 214 -2.73 10.73 -9.49
CA THR A 214 -1.89 10.64 -10.69
C THR A 214 -0.92 9.46 -10.58
N VAL A 215 -0.58 8.83 -11.70
CA VAL A 215 0.43 7.75 -11.70
C VAL A 215 1.80 8.35 -11.39
N ILE A 216 2.50 7.78 -10.41
CA ILE A 216 3.85 8.17 -10.01
C ILE A 216 4.80 7.78 -11.15
N LEU A 217 5.32 8.76 -11.89
CA LEU A 217 6.15 8.53 -13.07
C LEU A 217 7.40 7.70 -12.75
N GLU A 218 7.99 7.97 -11.60
CA GLU A 218 9.17 7.28 -11.08
C GLU A 218 8.89 5.81 -10.80
N SER A 219 7.64 5.37 -10.66
CA SER A 219 7.33 3.95 -10.50
C SER A 219 7.40 3.15 -11.83
N LEU A 220 7.40 3.83 -12.98
CA LEU A 220 7.21 3.18 -14.29
C LEU A 220 8.51 2.64 -14.91
N TYR A 221 9.55 2.33 -14.12
CA TYR A 221 10.88 1.93 -14.63
C TYR A 221 10.89 0.70 -15.53
N GLN A 222 9.92 -0.20 -15.38
CA GLN A 222 9.81 -1.39 -16.22
C GLN A 222 9.28 -1.09 -17.63
N TYR A 223 8.68 0.08 -17.84
CA TYR A 223 8.03 0.47 -19.09
C TYR A 223 8.97 1.32 -19.94
N ASN A 224 8.88 1.15 -21.26
CA ASN A 224 9.55 2.05 -22.20
C ASN A 224 8.78 3.40 -22.30
N PRO A 225 9.39 4.47 -22.85
CA PRO A 225 8.76 5.79 -22.90
C PRO A 225 7.38 5.84 -23.57
N VAL A 226 7.14 5.01 -24.60
CA VAL A 226 5.83 4.95 -25.28
C VAL A 226 4.78 4.32 -24.37
N GLN A 227 5.13 3.24 -23.68
CA GLN A 227 4.25 2.60 -22.69
C GLN A 227 3.96 3.55 -21.53
N SER A 228 4.97 4.22 -20.98
CA SER A 228 4.80 5.19 -19.89
C SER A 228 3.90 6.35 -20.32
N LEU A 229 4.08 6.89 -21.53
CA LEU A 229 3.23 7.95 -22.06
C LEU A 229 1.78 7.50 -22.21
N ASN A 230 1.54 6.28 -22.70
CA ASN A 230 0.18 5.74 -22.82
C ASN A 230 -0.49 5.57 -21.45
N ILE A 231 0.23 5.07 -20.45
CA ILE A 231 -0.27 4.94 -19.07
C ILE A 231 -0.69 6.30 -18.52
N LEU A 232 0.18 7.30 -18.63
CA LEU A 232 -0.08 8.66 -18.15
C LEU A 232 -1.25 9.31 -18.91
N TYR A 233 -1.33 9.09 -20.22
CA TYR A 233 -2.43 9.59 -21.05
C TYR A 233 -3.78 9.04 -20.57
N HIS A 234 -3.89 7.72 -20.33
CA HIS A 234 -5.13 7.11 -19.85
C HIS A 234 -5.52 7.57 -18.44
N ASN A 235 -4.56 7.67 -17.52
CA ASN A 235 -4.80 8.23 -16.19
C ASN A 235 -5.29 9.69 -16.29
N THR A 236 -4.66 10.51 -17.13
CA THR A 236 -5.07 11.92 -17.36
C THR A 236 -6.48 12.01 -17.95
N LEU A 237 -6.81 11.17 -18.93
CA LEU A 237 -8.15 11.15 -19.53
C LEU A 237 -9.23 10.85 -18.51
N GLN A 238 -9.00 9.84 -17.65
CA GLN A 238 -9.96 9.46 -16.62
C GLN A 238 -10.21 10.60 -15.63
N ILE A 239 -9.15 11.25 -15.13
CA ILE A 239 -9.27 12.41 -14.24
C ILE A 239 -10.03 13.55 -14.95
N ALA A 240 -9.71 13.83 -16.21
CA ALA A 240 -10.37 14.87 -16.98
C ALA A 240 -11.87 14.61 -17.15
N ASP A 241 -12.28 13.36 -17.34
CA ASP A 241 -13.69 12.99 -17.49
C ASP A 241 -14.45 13.09 -16.16
N LEU A 242 -13.83 12.73 -15.03
CA LEU A 242 -14.39 12.96 -13.69
C LEU A 242 -14.59 14.45 -13.40
N LEU A 243 -13.60 15.29 -13.74
CA LEU A 243 -13.70 16.74 -13.56
C LEU A 243 -14.83 17.35 -14.40
N LYS A 244 -14.99 16.91 -15.66
CA LYS A 244 -16.10 17.37 -16.51
C LYS A 244 -17.44 16.98 -15.91
N PHE A 245 -17.59 15.73 -15.48
CA PHE A 245 -18.84 15.23 -14.88
C PHE A 245 -19.23 16.07 -13.66
N ASN A 246 -18.31 16.29 -12.72
CA ASN A 246 -18.57 17.07 -11.52
C ASN A 246 -18.74 18.58 -11.77
N SER A 247 -18.22 19.10 -12.88
CA SER A 247 -18.40 20.52 -13.25
C SER A 247 -19.76 20.84 -13.89
N GLN A 248 -20.51 19.83 -14.34
CA GLN A 248 -21.85 20.03 -14.92
C GLN A 248 -22.95 20.22 -13.87
N ASP A 249 -22.65 19.96 -12.59
CA ASP A 249 -23.57 20.11 -11.46
C ASP A 249 -23.50 21.49 -10.79
N TYR A 250 -22.82 22.47 -11.41
CA TYR A 250 -22.71 23.87 -10.96
C TYR A 250 -23.33 24.87 -11.94
#